data_AF-A0A9N8QTP5-F1
#
_entry.id   AF-A0A9N8QTP5-F1
#
_cell.length_a   1.000
_cell.length_b   1.000
_cell.length_c   1.000
_cell.angle_alpha   90.00
_cell.angle_beta   90.00
_cell.angle_gamma   90.00
#
_symmetry.space_group_name_H-M   'P 1'
#
loop_
_entity.id
_entity.type
_entity.pdbx_description
1 polymer ?
#
loop_
_entity_poly.entity_id
_entity_poly.type
_entity_poly.pdbx_seq_one_letter_code
_entity_poly.pdbx_strand_id
1 'polypeptide(L)'
;MDYFDLTTIRDVALGRRVVDLSNFEALLSRSEKSRARYLSHAWSVIAQRALLALVPRFPRSYSYNQRKKIITRLVYIQGLGETVTDSELDSLVELSSRITDYMENTKKSSWADIHYKTKQELLLKQNHRCIVCGTRLFLGEPRSERSPELDHTVPFALGGNVDSNTRIICKACNGAKADDLSYVSVGRMSTNDVIRPAEKRRLFYWKLELAGSKCQKYGCDCTSHDARLLLERIHPNGSWNFDNVDIVCVNCAEPGNRYPDEVVETTGGTSLPTS
;
A
#
# COMPACT_ATOMS: atom_id res chain seq x y z
N MET A 1 31.40 20.37 7.97
CA MET A 1 30.49 19.29 7.52
C MET A 1 29.43 20.02 6.72
N ASP A 2 29.76 20.30 5.46
CA ASP A 2 29.07 21.33 4.69
C ASP A 2 27.85 20.73 4.02
N TYR A 3 26.70 21.35 4.29
CA TYR A 3 25.43 21.02 3.66
C TYR A 3 25.55 21.25 2.15
N PHE A 4 25.09 20.27 1.38
CA PHE A 4 25.06 20.32 -0.09
C PHE A 4 24.47 21.65 -0.59
N ASP A 5 25.31 22.47 -1.21
CA ASP A 5 24.93 23.69 -1.94
C ASP A 5 23.93 23.33 -3.06
N LEU A 6 22.85 24.11 -3.14
CA LEU A 6 21.75 23.97 -4.10
C LEU A 6 22.23 23.97 -5.56
N THR A 7 23.35 24.63 -5.84
CA THR A 7 23.97 24.67 -7.16
C THR A 7 24.48 23.28 -7.57
N THR A 8 25.06 22.54 -6.62
CA THR A 8 25.57 21.17 -6.86
C THR A 8 24.42 20.19 -7.11
N ILE A 9 23.31 20.31 -6.38
CA ILE A 9 22.12 19.46 -6.59
C ILE A 9 21.49 19.75 -7.97
N ARG A 10 21.45 21.02 -8.38
CA ARG A 10 20.95 21.44 -9.70
C ARG A 10 21.79 20.87 -10.84
N ASP A 11 23.10 20.92 -10.72
CA ASP A 11 23.99 20.49 -11.81
C ASP A 11 24.06 18.95 -11.94
N VAL A 12 23.87 18.22 -10.84
CA VAL A 12 23.72 16.74 -10.86
C VAL A 12 22.38 16.32 -11.48
N ALA A 13 21.28 16.99 -11.13
CA ALA A 13 19.97 16.70 -11.70
C ALA A 13 19.85 17.03 -13.21
N LEU A 14 20.73 17.90 -13.72
CA LEU A 14 20.79 18.28 -15.13
C LEU A 14 21.91 17.56 -15.91
N GLY A 15 22.60 16.60 -15.30
CA GLY A 15 23.71 15.87 -15.94
C GLY A 15 24.94 16.71 -16.28
N ARG A 16 25.05 17.92 -15.72
CA ARG A 16 26.14 18.89 -15.99
C ARG A 16 27.35 18.70 -15.09
N ARG A 17 27.21 17.89 -14.03
CA ARG A 17 28.29 17.54 -13.11
C ARG A 17 28.21 16.05 -12.81
N VAL A 18 29.28 15.33 -13.10
CA VAL A 18 29.45 13.94 -12.65
C VAL A 18 29.66 14.01 -11.14
N VAL A 19 28.79 13.35 -10.38
CA VAL A 19 28.97 13.22 -8.92
C VAL A 19 30.32 12.56 -8.70
N ASP A 20 31.19 13.17 -7.89
CA ASP A 20 32.40 12.49 -7.44
C ASP A 20 31.98 11.27 -6.59
N LEU A 21 32.03 10.10 -7.23
CA LEU A 21 31.62 8.82 -6.67
C LEU A 21 32.74 8.19 -5.82
N SER A 22 33.83 8.90 -5.52
CA SER A 22 34.86 8.41 -4.59
C SER A 22 34.29 8.08 -3.19
N ASN A 23 33.24 8.78 -2.74
CA ASN A 23 32.47 8.39 -1.55
C ASN A 23 31.43 7.27 -1.80
N PHE A 24 31.16 6.94 -3.06
CA PHE A 24 30.26 5.87 -3.50
C PHE A 24 30.97 4.51 -3.55
N GLU A 25 32.30 4.48 -3.75
CA GLU A 25 33.09 3.23 -3.66
C GLU A 25 33.01 2.61 -2.26
N ALA A 26 32.95 3.43 -1.21
CA ALA A 26 32.68 2.98 0.16
C ALA A 26 31.25 2.42 0.38
N LEU A 27 30.32 2.67 -0.54
CA LEU A 27 28.96 2.12 -0.58
C LEU A 27 28.87 0.86 -1.44
N LEU A 28 29.74 0.71 -2.44
CA LEU A 28 29.87 -0.50 -3.27
C LEU A 28 30.43 -1.71 -2.49
N SER A 29 31.13 -1.48 -1.37
CA SER A 29 31.62 -2.53 -0.48
C SER A 29 30.54 -3.12 0.45
N ARG A 30 29.32 -2.59 0.44
CA ARG A 30 28.19 -3.10 1.24
C ARG A 30 27.47 -4.23 0.52
N SER A 31 26.85 -5.14 1.28
CA SER A 31 26.03 -6.24 0.72
C SER A 31 25.04 -5.73 -0.33
N GLU A 32 24.79 -6.53 -1.36
CA GLU A 32 23.92 -6.21 -2.50
C GLU A 32 22.53 -5.69 -2.06
N LYS A 33 21.98 -6.29 -1.00
CA LYS A 33 20.74 -5.87 -0.33
C LYS A 33 20.82 -4.45 0.24
N SER A 34 21.95 -4.06 0.83
CA SER A 34 22.15 -2.70 1.37
C SER A 34 22.33 -1.66 0.26
N ARG A 35 22.92 -2.06 -0.87
CA ARG A 35 23.09 -1.21 -2.06
C ARG A 35 21.75 -0.91 -2.73
N ALA A 36 20.93 -1.94 -2.98
CA ALA A 36 19.58 -1.78 -3.53
C ALA A 36 18.68 -0.90 -2.64
N ARG A 37 18.79 -1.05 -1.31
CA ARG A 37 18.05 -0.25 -0.33
C ARG A 37 18.45 1.23 -0.31
N TYR A 38 19.73 1.54 -0.43
CA TYR A 38 20.21 2.92 -0.48
C TYR A 38 19.78 3.62 -1.78
N LEU A 39 19.88 2.92 -2.91
CA LEU A 39 19.43 3.42 -4.21
C LEU A 39 17.92 3.71 -4.23
N SER A 40 17.10 2.86 -3.62
CA SER A 40 15.66 3.10 -3.49
C SER A 40 15.33 4.37 -2.68
N HIS A 41 16.05 4.63 -1.58
CA HIS A 41 15.84 5.83 -0.76
C HIS A 41 16.35 7.11 -1.43
N ALA A 42 17.54 7.04 -2.05
CA ALA A 42 18.05 8.13 -2.87
C ALA A 42 17.06 8.48 -4.00
N TRP A 43 16.48 7.46 -4.65
CA TRP A 43 15.44 7.65 -5.67
C TRP A 43 14.17 8.30 -5.13
N SER A 44 13.70 7.94 -3.93
CA SER A 44 12.50 8.57 -3.37
C SER A 44 12.73 10.05 -3.07
N VAL A 45 13.92 10.43 -2.59
CA VAL A 45 14.30 11.82 -2.31
C VAL A 45 14.48 12.62 -3.59
N ILE A 46 15.12 12.02 -4.62
CA ILE A 46 15.24 12.62 -5.96
C ILE A 46 13.84 12.81 -6.56
N ALA A 47 12.95 11.84 -6.42
CA ALA A 47 11.57 11.93 -6.90
C ALA A 47 10.79 13.05 -6.24
N GLN A 48 10.92 13.21 -4.93
CA GLN A 48 10.28 14.27 -4.17
C GLN A 48 10.81 15.66 -4.54
N ARG A 49 12.11 15.79 -4.81
CA ARG A 49 12.74 17.06 -5.21
C ARG A 49 12.45 17.43 -6.67
N ALA A 50 12.44 16.45 -7.58
CA ALA A 50 11.93 16.62 -8.93
C ALA A 50 10.44 17.01 -8.91
N LEU A 51 9.65 16.46 -7.98
CA LEU A 51 8.27 16.87 -7.71
C LEU A 51 8.18 18.37 -7.46
N LEU A 52 8.96 18.89 -6.51
CA LEU A 52 8.95 20.30 -6.14
C LEU A 52 9.47 21.22 -7.26
N ALA A 53 10.43 20.75 -8.07
CA ALA A 53 10.98 21.52 -9.18
C ALA A 53 10.07 21.56 -10.42
N LEU A 54 9.30 20.50 -10.66
CA LEU A 54 8.44 20.37 -11.84
C LEU A 54 7.00 20.83 -11.59
N VAL A 55 6.50 20.85 -10.34
CA VAL A 55 5.15 21.35 -9.97
C VAL A 55 4.80 22.73 -10.54
N PRO A 56 5.72 23.72 -10.62
CA PRO A 56 5.44 25.02 -11.25
C PRO A 56 5.32 24.98 -12.78
N ARG A 57 5.84 23.93 -13.43
CA ARG A 57 5.84 23.75 -14.90
C ARG A 57 4.60 23.04 -15.42
N PHE A 58 3.82 22.42 -14.54
CA PHE A 58 2.53 21.85 -14.93
C PHE A 58 1.45 22.94 -14.98
N PRO A 59 0.49 22.84 -15.93
CA PRO A 59 -0.67 23.71 -15.97
C PRO A 59 -1.33 23.83 -14.60
N ARG A 60 -1.71 25.05 -14.20
CA ARG A 60 -2.38 25.29 -12.91
C ARG A 60 -3.72 24.55 -12.77
N SER A 61 -4.32 24.16 -13.89
CA SER A 61 -5.53 23.34 -13.95
C SER A 61 -5.34 21.94 -13.36
N TYR A 62 -4.11 21.43 -13.25
CA TYR A 62 -3.88 20.08 -12.72
C TYR A 62 -3.96 20.07 -11.19
N SER A 63 -4.66 19.11 -10.61
CA SER A 63 -4.69 18.92 -9.17
C SER A 63 -3.31 18.50 -8.64
N TYR A 64 -3.05 18.76 -7.36
CA TYR A 64 -1.79 18.37 -6.71
C TYR A 64 -1.49 16.87 -6.86
N ASN A 65 -2.53 16.02 -6.76
CA ASN A 65 -2.40 14.57 -6.89
C ASN A 65 -2.04 14.14 -8.32
N GLN A 66 -2.55 14.84 -9.34
CA GLN A 66 -2.19 14.57 -10.75
C GLN A 66 -0.73 14.93 -11.00
N ARG A 67 -0.30 16.13 -10.57
CA ARG A 67 1.11 16.55 -10.68
C ARG A 67 2.04 15.57 -9.97
N LYS A 68 1.67 15.11 -8.76
CA LYS A 68 2.43 14.11 -8.00
C LYS A 68 2.57 12.78 -8.76
N LYS A 69 1.49 12.27 -9.36
CA LYS A 69 1.52 11.01 -10.14
C LYS A 69 2.39 11.11 -11.40
N ILE A 70 2.27 12.20 -12.18
CA ILE A 70 3.09 12.42 -13.38
C ILE A 70 4.56 12.45 -13.02
N ILE A 71 4.93 13.22 -11.99
CA ILE A 71 6.33 13.40 -11.62
C ILE A 71 6.92 12.13 -11.01
N THR A 72 6.14 11.36 -10.24
CA THR A 72 6.61 10.07 -9.70
C THR A 72 6.94 9.08 -10.83
N ARG A 73 6.16 9.08 -11.92
CA ARG A 73 6.44 8.29 -13.12
C ARG A 73 7.66 8.79 -13.89
N LEU A 74 7.79 10.09 -14.11
CA LEU A 74 8.96 10.67 -14.78
C LEU A 74 10.26 10.38 -14.04
N VAL A 75 10.23 10.42 -12.71
CA VAL A 75 11.42 10.13 -11.91
C VAL A 75 11.75 8.64 -11.95
N TYR A 76 10.75 7.76 -12.00
CA TYR A 76 11.00 6.34 -12.18
C TYR A 76 11.65 6.04 -13.55
N ILE A 77 11.29 6.76 -14.61
CA ILE A 77 11.86 6.60 -15.95
C ILE A 77 13.29 7.16 -16.02
N GLN A 78 13.52 8.38 -15.52
CA GLN A 78 14.89 8.92 -15.35
C GLN A 78 15.74 8.07 -14.38
N GLY A 79 15.04 7.38 -13.46
CA GLY A 79 15.45 6.24 -12.65
C GLY A 79 16.41 5.27 -13.29
N LEU A 80 16.09 4.96 -14.54
CA LEU A 80 16.68 3.91 -15.34
C LEU A 80 17.83 4.42 -16.23
N GLY A 81 18.21 5.70 -16.10
CA GLY A 81 19.27 6.32 -16.90
C GLY A 81 18.83 6.72 -18.31
N GLU A 82 17.55 6.64 -18.62
CA GLU A 82 17.01 7.04 -19.92
C GLU A 82 16.69 8.54 -19.94
N THR A 83 17.15 9.23 -20.99
CA THR A 83 16.79 10.62 -21.25
C THR A 83 15.36 10.67 -21.80
N VAL A 84 14.44 11.24 -21.01
CA VAL A 84 13.06 11.49 -21.47
C VAL A 84 13.06 12.70 -22.41
N THR A 85 12.58 12.49 -23.63
CA THR A 85 12.40 13.54 -24.63
C THR A 85 11.18 14.42 -24.32
N ASP A 86 11.14 15.64 -24.84
CA ASP A 86 9.98 16.53 -24.68
C ASP A 86 8.69 15.90 -25.25
N SER A 87 8.80 15.14 -26.34
CA SER A 87 7.65 14.43 -26.93
C SER A 87 7.09 13.32 -26.02
N GLU A 88 7.96 12.59 -25.32
CA GLU A 88 7.54 11.59 -24.33
C GLU A 88 6.92 12.25 -23.10
N LEU A 89 7.47 13.40 -22.68
CA LEU A 89 6.89 14.20 -21.60
C LEU A 89 5.48 14.69 -21.96
N ASP A 90 5.29 15.23 -23.16
CA ASP A 90 3.98 15.67 -23.66
C ASP A 90 2.98 14.50 -23.73
N SER A 91 3.43 13.33 -24.20
CA SER A 91 2.62 12.12 -24.23
C SER A 91 2.18 11.66 -22.83
N LEU A 92 3.06 11.77 -21.84
CA LEU A 92 2.76 11.46 -20.44
C LEU A 92 1.80 12.47 -19.81
N VAL A 93 1.94 13.75 -20.16
CA VAL A 93 1.02 14.82 -19.74
C VAL A 93 -0.37 14.59 -20.33
N GLU A 94 -0.46 14.34 -21.63
CA GLU A 94 -1.72 14.04 -22.32
C GLU A 94 -2.39 12.79 -21.72
N LEU A 95 -1.64 11.70 -21.54
CA LEU A 95 -2.14 10.48 -20.92
C LEU A 95 -2.67 10.75 -19.51
N SER A 96 -1.97 11.57 -18.71
CA SER A 96 -2.42 11.93 -17.38
C SER A 96 -3.69 12.80 -17.38
N SER A 97 -3.84 13.70 -18.36
CA SER A 97 -5.07 14.48 -18.55
C SER A 97 -6.23 13.55 -18.88
N ARG A 98 -6.05 12.62 -19.82
CA ARG A 98 -7.09 11.64 -20.18
C ARG A 98 -7.50 10.75 -19.02
N ILE A 99 -6.54 10.29 -18.21
CA ILE A 99 -6.85 9.51 -16.99
C ILE A 99 -7.62 10.38 -15.99
N THR A 100 -7.25 11.64 -15.83
CA THR A 100 -7.95 12.60 -14.97
C THR A 100 -9.39 12.79 -15.41
N ASP A 101 -9.59 13.14 -16.68
CA ASP A 101 -10.91 13.38 -17.25
C ASP A 101 -11.77 12.12 -17.12
N TYR A 102 -11.20 10.94 -17.38
CA TYR A 102 -11.88 9.68 -17.14
C TYR A 102 -12.27 9.51 -15.67
N MET A 103 -11.36 9.78 -14.72
CA MET A 103 -11.64 9.65 -13.29
C MET A 103 -12.69 10.62 -12.77
N GLU A 104 -12.73 11.86 -13.28
CA GLU A 104 -13.68 12.89 -12.87
C GLU A 104 -15.07 12.66 -13.45
N ASN A 105 -15.15 12.13 -14.67
CA ASN A 105 -16.42 11.88 -15.36
C ASN A 105 -16.97 10.46 -15.14
N THR A 106 -16.16 9.53 -14.62
CA THR A 106 -16.60 8.17 -14.32
C THR A 106 -16.96 8.04 -12.85
N LYS A 107 -18.23 7.80 -12.57
CA LYS A 107 -18.70 7.55 -11.19
C LYS A 107 -18.07 6.26 -10.67
N LYS A 108 -17.25 6.36 -9.62
CA LYS A 108 -16.74 5.20 -8.89
C LYS A 108 -17.90 4.48 -8.22
N SER A 109 -18.10 3.20 -8.55
CA SER A 109 -19.04 2.34 -7.82
C SER A 109 -18.61 2.28 -6.36
N SER A 110 -19.49 2.72 -5.47
CA SER A 110 -19.27 2.63 -4.03
C SER A 110 -20.12 1.52 -3.43
N TRP A 111 -19.78 1.11 -2.20
CA TRP A 111 -20.64 0.20 -1.44
C TRP A 111 -22.07 0.73 -1.31
N ALA A 112 -22.28 2.04 -1.22
CA ALA A 112 -23.62 2.62 -1.13
C ALA A 112 -24.45 2.42 -2.41
N ASP A 113 -23.81 2.35 -3.57
CA ASP A 113 -24.47 2.22 -4.87
C ASP A 113 -24.91 0.78 -5.20
N ILE A 114 -24.37 -0.22 -4.49
CA ILE A 114 -24.69 -1.63 -4.75
C ILE A 114 -26.04 -2.01 -4.12
N HIS A 115 -26.88 -2.67 -4.91
CA HIS A 115 -28.18 -3.18 -4.44
C HIS A 115 -28.00 -4.18 -3.29
N TYR A 116 -28.91 -4.13 -2.30
CA TYR A 116 -28.81 -4.93 -1.07
C TYR A 116 -28.66 -6.45 -1.34
N LYS A 117 -29.42 -6.98 -2.30
CA LYS A 117 -29.32 -8.39 -2.71
C LYS A 117 -27.91 -8.76 -3.18
N THR A 118 -27.29 -7.93 -4.02
CA THR A 118 -25.91 -8.13 -4.50
C THR A 118 -24.90 -8.08 -3.35
N LYS A 119 -25.10 -7.18 -2.37
CA LYS A 119 -24.27 -7.13 -1.15
C LYS A 119 -24.33 -8.44 -0.38
N GLN A 120 -25.53 -8.99 -0.21
CA GLN A 120 -25.71 -10.28 0.46
C GLN A 120 -25.03 -11.42 -0.30
N GLU A 121 -25.19 -11.49 -1.62
CA GLU A 121 -24.54 -12.51 -2.46
C GLU A 121 -23.01 -12.44 -2.38
N LEU A 122 -22.43 -11.23 -2.42
CA LEU A 122 -20.98 -11.03 -2.28
C LEU A 122 -20.48 -11.45 -0.89
N LEU A 123 -21.21 -11.09 0.16
CA LEU A 123 -20.88 -11.52 1.52
C LEU A 123 -20.99 -13.03 1.69
N LEU A 124 -22.03 -13.67 1.15
CA LEU A 124 -22.20 -15.12 1.18
C LEU A 124 -21.05 -15.83 0.45
N LYS A 125 -20.66 -15.36 -0.73
CA LYS A 125 -19.50 -15.90 -1.48
C LYS A 125 -18.19 -15.82 -0.68
N GLN A 126 -18.06 -14.82 0.19
CA GLN A 126 -16.90 -14.64 1.07
C GLN A 126 -17.11 -15.19 2.49
N ASN A 127 -18.15 -16.01 2.72
CA ASN A 127 -18.49 -16.56 4.04
C ASN A 127 -18.63 -15.48 5.13
N HIS A 128 -19.17 -14.32 4.78
CA HIS A 128 -19.31 -13.14 5.64
C HIS A 128 -17.99 -12.69 6.29
N ARG A 129 -16.86 -12.88 5.60
CA ARG A 129 -15.54 -12.46 6.08
C ARG A 129 -14.86 -11.49 5.12
N CYS A 130 -14.02 -10.64 5.70
CA CYS A 130 -13.09 -9.82 4.94
C CYS A 130 -12.09 -10.73 4.22
N ILE A 131 -12.00 -10.62 2.90
CA ILE A 131 -11.09 -11.45 2.10
C ILE A 131 -9.60 -11.23 2.44
N VAL A 132 -9.26 -10.11 3.09
CA VAL A 132 -7.89 -9.77 3.49
C VAL A 132 -7.56 -10.35 4.87
N CYS A 133 -8.27 -9.93 5.93
CA CYS A 133 -7.93 -10.31 7.31
C CYS A 133 -8.81 -11.40 7.94
N GLY A 134 -9.89 -11.82 7.26
CA GLY A 134 -10.81 -12.84 7.75
C GLY A 134 -11.74 -12.41 8.89
N THR A 135 -11.71 -11.14 9.30
CA THR A 135 -12.68 -10.57 10.25
C THR A 135 -14.10 -10.71 9.73
N ARG A 136 -15.05 -11.08 10.61
CA ARG A 136 -16.46 -11.21 10.25
C ARG A 136 -17.07 -9.84 9.94
N LEU A 137 -17.88 -9.79 8.89
CA LEU A 137 -18.50 -8.58 8.36
C LEU A 137 -20.00 -8.56 8.66
N PHE A 138 -20.51 -7.41 9.07
CA PHE A 138 -21.92 -7.21 9.42
C PHE A 138 -22.49 -5.98 8.70
N LEU A 139 -23.65 -6.14 8.04
CA LEU A 139 -24.33 -5.06 7.31
C LEU A 139 -24.94 -3.97 8.21
N GLY A 140 -25.14 -4.27 9.50
CA GLY A 140 -25.85 -3.39 10.45
C GLY A 140 -25.00 -2.33 11.15
N GLU A 141 -23.68 -2.30 10.92
CA GLU A 141 -22.77 -1.45 11.69
C GLU A 141 -21.90 -0.54 10.80
N PRO A 142 -22.46 0.49 10.13
CA PRO A 142 -21.75 1.31 9.14
C PRO A 142 -20.55 2.10 9.72
N ARG A 143 -20.53 2.31 11.04
CA ARG A 143 -19.43 3.01 11.74
C ARG A 143 -18.36 2.06 12.28
N SER A 144 -18.64 0.76 12.32
CA SER A 144 -17.72 -0.25 12.83
C SER A 144 -16.54 -0.43 11.88
N GLU A 145 -15.37 -0.74 12.44
CA GLU A 145 -14.21 -1.15 11.66
C GLU A 145 -14.44 -2.46 10.90
N ARG A 146 -15.46 -3.23 11.31
CA ARG A 146 -15.95 -4.46 10.68
C ARG A 146 -17.00 -4.21 9.60
N SER A 147 -17.36 -2.94 9.36
CA SER A 147 -18.31 -2.61 8.30
C SER A 147 -17.76 -3.07 6.94
N PRO A 148 -18.55 -3.76 6.11
CA PRO A 148 -18.14 -4.15 4.77
C PRO A 148 -18.02 -2.93 3.87
N GLU A 149 -16.95 -2.88 3.08
CA GLU A 149 -16.70 -1.89 2.05
C GLU A 149 -16.31 -2.58 0.74
N LEU A 150 -16.69 -1.96 -0.39
CA LEU A 150 -16.27 -2.40 -1.72
C LEU A 150 -14.85 -1.87 -1.98
N ASP A 151 -13.90 -2.76 -2.13
CA ASP A 151 -12.53 -2.46 -2.54
C ASP A 151 -12.29 -2.91 -3.98
N HIS A 152 -11.37 -2.23 -4.64
CA HIS A 152 -10.86 -2.62 -5.94
C HIS A 152 -9.42 -3.08 -5.76
N THR A 153 -9.12 -4.32 -6.11
CA THR A 153 -7.76 -4.89 -5.99
C THR A 153 -6.76 -3.99 -6.72
N VAL A 154 -7.04 -3.69 -7.99
CA VAL A 154 -6.43 -2.59 -8.75
C VAL A 154 -7.26 -1.33 -8.52
N PRO A 155 -6.70 -0.21 -8.03
CA PRO A 155 -7.45 1.01 -7.84
C PRO A 155 -8.18 1.47 -9.10
N PHE A 156 -9.38 2.00 -8.91
CA PHE A 156 -10.20 2.62 -9.96
C PHE A 156 -9.40 3.62 -10.81
N ALA A 157 -8.53 4.40 -10.18
CA ALA A 157 -7.67 5.38 -10.83
C ALA A 157 -6.68 4.80 -11.86
N LEU A 158 -6.48 3.48 -11.85
CA LEU A 158 -5.64 2.75 -12.79
C LEU A 158 -6.45 1.90 -13.77
N GLY A 159 -7.75 2.15 -13.91
CA GLY A 159 -8.63 1.39 -14.80
C GLY A 159 -9.19 0.12 -14.18
N GLY A 160 -9.10 -0.06 -12.86
CA GLY A 160 -9.65 -1.21 -12.14
C GLY A 160 -11.18 -1.27 -12.04
N ASN A 161 -11.94 -0.57 -12.91
CA ASN A 161 -13.39 -0.47 -12.81
C ASN A 161 -14.12 -1.63 -13.52
N VAL A 162 -13.82 -2.87 -13.11
CA VAL A 162 -14.45 -4.09 -13.62
C VAL A 162 -14.91 -4.96 -12.46
N ASP A 163 -16.04 -5.65 -12.61
CA ASP A 163 -16.64 -6.46 -11.54
C ASP A 163 -15.68 -7.51 -10.97
N SER A 164 -14.87 -8.14 -11.83
CA SER A 164 -13.86 -9.13 -11.44
C SER A 164 -12.71 -8.57 -10.59
N ASN A 165 -12.55 -7.24 -10.56
CA ASN A 165 -11.54 -6.56 -9.76
C ASN A 165 -12.11 -6.03 -8.43
N THR A 166 -13.39 -6.26 -8.16
CA THR A 166 -14.04 -5.85 -6.92
C THR A 166 -14.04 -6.97 -5.88
N ARG A 167 -13.92 -6.59 -4.61
CA ARG A 167 -13.95 -7.50 -3.46
C ARG A 167 -14.50 -6.81 -2.22
N ILE A 168 -15.01 -7.57 -1.26
CA ILE A 168 -15.49 -7.01 0.00
C ILE A 168 -14.41 -7.13 1.07
N ILE A 169 -14.04 -6.00 1.67
CA ILE A 169 -13.12 -5.95 2.80
C ILE A 169 -13.76 -5.21 3.97
N CYS A 170 -13.16 -5.33 5.16
CA CYS A 170 -13.59 -4.50 6.27
C CYS A 170 -13.06 -3.07 6.12
N LYS A 171 -13.78 -2.11 6.69
CA LYS A 171 -13.40 -0.69 6.75
C LYS A 171 -11.98 -0.47 7.30
N ALA A 172 -11.55 -1.25 8.30
CA ALA A 172 -10.17 -1.16 8.80
C ALA A 172 -9.13 -1.54 7.74
N CYS A 173 -9.34 -2.61 6.96
CA CYS A 173 -8.43 -3.00 5.88
C CYS A 173 -8.46 -1.99 4.74
N ASN A 174 -9.64 -1.48 4.36
CA ASN A 174 -9.75 -0.49 3.31
C ASN A 174 -9.05 0.83 3.69
N GLY A 175 -9.25 1.29 4.93
CA GLY A 175 -8.55 2.45 5.46
C GLY A 175 -7.04 2.25 5.58
N ALA A 176 -6.58 1.04 5.86
CA ALA A 176 -5.16 0.69 5.86
C ALA A 176 -4.57 0.71 4.44
N LYS A 177 -5.26 0.14 3.46
CA LYS A 177 -4.86 0.18 2.04
C LYS A 177 -4.75 1.62 1.54
N ALA A 178 -5.71 2.47 1.90
CA ALA A 178 -5.84 3.82 1.37
C ALA A 178 -5.76 3.82 -0.18
N ASP A 179 -4.99 4.76 -0.76
CA ASP A 179 -4.75 4.84 -2.20
C ASP A 179 -3.48 4.10 -2.66
N ASP A 180 -2.89 3.27 -1.79
CA ASP A 180 -1.67 2.53 -2.13
C ASP A 180 -1.94 1.35 -3.05
N LEU A 181 -0.94 1.04 -3.87
CA LEU A 181 -0.95 -0.05 -4.85
C LEU A 181 -0.23 -1.30 -4.36
N SER A 182 0.82 -1.10 -3.58
CA SER A 182 1.65 -2.17 -3.09
C SER A 182 2.38 -1.76 -1.84
N TYR A 183 2.89 -2.73 -1.10
CA TYR A 183 3.76 -2.48 0.05
C TYR A 183 5.02 -1.65 -0.33
N VAL A 184 5.46 -1.73 -1.60
CA VAL A 184 6.61 -0.97 -2.12
C VAL A 184 6.31 0.53 -2.13
N SER A 185 5.07 0.94 -2.40
CA SER A 185 4.69 2.37 -2.40
C SER A 185 4.71 3.00 -1.01
N VAL A 186 4.68 2.17 0.04
CA VAL A 186 4.73 2.60 1.45
C VAL A 186 6.17 2.87 1.92
N GLY A 187 7.18 2.45 1.15
CA GLY A 187 8.58 2.61 1.52
C GLY A 187 9.00 1.74 2.72
N ARG A 188 10.08 2.12 3.40
CA ARG A 188 10.57 1.39 4.58
C ARG A 188 9.64 1.65 5.77
N MET A 189 8.74 0.70 6.05
CA MET A 189 8.10 0.60 7.37
C MET A 189 9.10 -0.02 8.36
N SER A 190 10.21 0.67 8.61
CA SER A 190 11.06 0.40 9.76
C SER A 190 10.61 1.33 10.86
N THR A 191 10.13 0.76 11.94
CA THR A 191 9.86 1.52 13.13
C THR A 191 10.76 0.98 14.22
N ASN A 192 11.33 1.90 14.99
CA ASN A 192 11.66 1.58 16.38
C ASN A 192 10.32 1.23 17.05
N ASP A 193 10.27 0.36 18.06
CA ASP A 193 9.05 -0.29 18.62
C ASP A 193 7.78 0.58 18.83
N VAL A 194 7.93 1.90 18.80
CA VAL A 194 6.88 2.90 18.66
C VAL A 194 6.38 3.04 17.20
N ILE A 195 5.64 2.07 16.67
CA ILE A 195 4.84 2.34 15.44
C ILE A 195 3.60 3.17 15.83
N ARG A 196 3.23 4.17 15.02
CA ARG A 196 1.91 4.81 15.14
C ARG A 196 0.79 3.86 14.71
N PRO A 197 -0.38 3.80 15.39
CA PRO A 197 -1.44 2.85 15.05
C PRO A 197 -1.82 2.75 13.55
N ALA A 198 -1.81 3.87 12.82
CA ALA A 198 -2.09 3.89 11.39
C ALA A 198 -1.04 3.14 10.53
N GLU A 199 0.25 3.28 10.87
CA GLU A 199 1.35 2.57 10.20
C GLU A 199 1.32 1.07 10.54
N LYS A 200 0.88 0.71 11.75
CA LYS A 200 0.70 -0.69 12.17
C LYS A 200 -0.34 -1.40 11.30
N ARG A 201 -1.49 -0.76 11.08
CA ARG A 201 -2.55 -1.30 10.21
C ARG A 201 -2.08 -1.45 8.76
N ARG A 202 -1.29 -0.51 8.25
CA ARG A 202 -0.67 -0.60 6.92
C ARG A 202 0.28 -1.78 6.82
N LEU A 203 1.16 -1.99 7.81
CA LEU A 203 2.03 -3.17 7.89
C LEU A 203 1.22 -4.45 7.85
N PHE A 204 0.17 -4.54 8.66
CA PHE A 204 -0.69 -5.71 8.72
C PHE A 204 -1.38 -6.00 7.38
N TYR A 205 -2.04 -5.01 6.79
CA TYR A 205 -2.72 -5.13 5.50
C TYR A 205 -1.77 -5.65 4.41
N TRP A 206 -0.60 -5.02 4.28
CA TRP A 206 0.35 -5.38 3.23
C TRP A 206 1.03 -6.73 3.47
N LYS A 207 1.27 -7.12 4.72
CA LYS A 207 1.78 -8.45 5.05
C LYS A 207 0.73 -9.54 4.73
N LEU A 208 -0.55 -9.27 4.97
CA LEU A 208 -1.65 -10.17 4.58
C LEU A 208 -1.72 -10.37 3.07
N GLU A 209 -1.69 -9.29 2.28
CA GLU A 209 -1.66 -9.37 0.82
C GLU A 209 -0.45 -10.16 0.32
N LEU A 210 0.75 -9.92 0.90
CA LEU A 210 1.97 -10.65 0.54
C LEU A 210 1.87 -12.15 0.88
N ALA A 211 1.23 -12.49 2.00
CA ALA A 211 0.97 -13.87 2.41
C ALA A 211 -0.19 -14.52 1.64
N GLY A 212 -0.85 -13.80 0.72
CA GLY A 212 -2.03 -14.28 -0.02
C GLY A 212 -3.23 -14.55 0.88
N SER A 213 -3.36 -13.82 2.00
CA SER A 213 -4.38 -14.02 3.02
C SER A 213 -4.41 -15.44 3.60
N LYS A 214 -3.23 -16.00 3.90
CA LYS A 214 -3.06 -17.34 4.49
C LYS A 214 -2.21 -17.31 5.75
N CYS A 215 -2.46 -18.28 6.64
CA CYS A 215 -1.59 -18.59 7.76
C CYS A 215 -0.22 -19.04 7.25
N GLN A 216 0.85 -18.55 7.87
CA GLN A 216 2.24 -18.90 7.53
C GLN A 216 2.85 -19.91 8.52
N LYS A 217 2.09 -20.38 9.53
CA LYS A 217 2.54 -21.43 10.44
C LYS A 217 2.61 -22.77 9.69
N TYR A 218 3.71 -23.49 9.86
CA TYR A 218 3.93 -24.79 9.21
C TYR A 218 2.78 -25.77 9.50
N GLY A 219 2.25 -26.40 8.44
CA GLY A 219 1.16 -27.37 8.52
C GLY A 219 -0.24 -26.76 8.71
N CYS A 220 -0.39 -25.43 8.64
CA CYS A 220 -1.69 -24.77 8.72
C CYS A 220 -2.13 -24.24 7.34
N ASP A 221 -3.24 -24.77 6.83
CA ASP A 221 -3.82 -24.33 5.56
C ASP A 221 -4.93 -23.27 5.72
N CYS A 222 -5.11 -22.73 6.93
CA CYS A 222 -6.16 -21.73 7.18
C CYS A 222 -5.94 -20.46 6.35
N THR A 223 -7.02 -19.98 5.75
CA THR A 223 -7.09 -18.72 5.01
C THR A 223 -7.98 -17.71 5.73
N SER A 224 -8.07 -16.50 5.19
CA SER A 224 -9.05 -15.49 5.63
C SER A 224 -10.51 -15.93 5.48
N HIS A 225 -10.81 -16.92 4.64
CA HIS A 225 -12.16 -17.50 4.54
C HIS A 225 -12.52 -18.38 5.74
N ASP A 226 -11.52 -18.97 6.39
CA ASP A 226 -11.71 -19.96 7.45
C ASP A 226 -11.69 -19.28 8.82
N ALA A 227 -10.70 -18.40 9.02
CA ALA A 227 -10.40 -17.81 10.31
C ALA A 227 -9.96 -16.35 10.18
N ARG A 228 -10.06 -15.62 11.29
CA ARG A 228 -9.37 -14.33 11.40
C ARG A 228 -7.86 -14.58 11.40
N LEU A 229 -7.16 -13.82 10.58
CA LEU A 229 -5.72 -13.77 10.53
C LEU A 229 -5.24 -12.62 11.43
N LEU A 230 -4.06 -12.79 12.02
CA LEU A 230 -3.43 -11.90 12.97
C LEU A 230 -1.98 -11.67 12.53
N LEU A 231 -1.38 -10.58 13.02
CA LEU A 231 0.04 -10.32 12.87
C LEU A 231 0.78 -10.79 14.13
N GLU A 232 1.80 -11.63 13.96
CA GLU A 232 2.62 -12.18 15.03
C GLU A 232 4.09 -11.83 14.81
N ARG A 233 4.83 -11.54 15.88
CA ARG A 233 6.30 -11.35 15.77
C ARG A 233 7.03 -12.68 15.66
N ILE A 234 7.98 -12.75 14.73
CA ILE A 234 8.89 -13.90 14.60
C ILE A 234 9.84 -13.92 15.79
N HIS A 235 10.46 -12.78 16.10
CA HIS A 235 11.26 -12.57 17.30
C HIS A 235 10.48 -11.70 18.30
N PRO A 236 10.10 -12.23 19.49
CA PRO A 236 9.24 -11.53 20.46
C PRO A 236 9.77 -10.18 20.92
N ASN A 237 11.09 -10.00 20.94
CA ASN A 237 11.75 -8.75 21.34
C ASN A 237 12.22 -7.90 20.16
N GLY A 238 11.94 -8.33 18.92
CA GLY A 238 12.28 -7.59 17.73
C GLY A 238 11.23 -6.53 17.39
N SER A 239 11.61 -5.59 16.52
CA SER A 239 10.74 -4.52 16.06
C SER A 239 9.63 -5.04 15.13
N TRP A 240 8.51 -4.33 15.12
CA TRP A 240 7.42 -4.59 14.19
C TRP A 240 7.77 -4.02 12.81
N ASN A 241 8.27 -4.88 11.94
CA ASN A 241 8.61 -4.58 10.55
C ASN A 241 8.36 -5.82 9.70
N PHE A 242 8.31 -5.69 8.37
CA PHE A 242 7.98 -6.80 7.46
C PHE A 242 8.84 -8.06 7.65
N ASP A 243 10.10 -7.89 8.02
CA ASP A 243 11.07 -8.97 8.17
C ASP A 243 10.92 -9.72 9.50
N ASN A 244 10.24 -9.14 10.50
CA ASN A 244 10.08 -9.70 11.84
C ASN A 244 8.62 -9.95 12.22
N VAL A 245 7.72 -10.03 11.24
CA VAL A 245 6.31 -10.34 11.46
C VAL A 245 5.88 -11.43 10.50
N ASP A 246 4.98 -12.29 10.93
CA ASP A 246 4.29 -13.29 10.12
C ASP A 246 2.78 -13.18 10.29
N ILE A 247 2.06 -13.76 9.33
CA ILE A 247 0.60 -13.91 9.39
C ILE A 247 0.28 -15.27 10.00
N VAL A 248 -0.54 -15.27 11.04
CA VAL A 248 -1.02 -16.50 11.67
C VAL A 248 -2.53 -16.44 11.86
N CYS A 249 -3.22 -17.57 11.74
CA CYS A 249 -4.63 -17.60 12.10
C CYS A 249 -4.80 -17.53 13.62
N VAL A 250 -5.98 -17.10 14.07
CA VAL A 250 -6.31 -16.99 15.50
C VAL A 250 -6.10 -18.30 16.29
N ASN A 251 -6.19 -19.45 15.61
CA ASN A 251 -5.98 -20.78 16.21
C ASN A 251 -4.50 -21.14 16.36
N CYS A 252 -3.61 -20.60 15.52
CA CYS A 252 -2.17 -20.86 15.58
C CYS A 252 -1.40 -19.81 16.38
N ALA A 253 -1.99 -18.64 16.60
CA ALA A 253 -1.31 -17.52 17.22
C ALA A 253 -0.99 -17.75 18.71
N GLU A 254 0.21 -17.40 19.16
CA GLU A 254 0.61 -17.51 20.56
C GLU A 254 0.22 -16.24 21.32
N PRO A 255 -0.47 -16.32 22.47
CA PRO A 255 -1.01 -15.14 23.16
C PRO A 255 -0.01 -13.99 23.41
N GLY A 256 1.26 -14.30 23.68
CA GLY A 256 2.29 -13.31 24.00
C GLY A 256 2.94 -12.61 22.80
N ASN A 257 2.76 -13.12 21.59
CA ASN A 257 3.40 -12.59 20.37
C ASN A 257 2.41 -11.88 19.44
N ARG A 258 1.13 -11.87 19.82
CA ARG A 258 0.06 -11.20 19.08
C ARG A 258 0.18 -9.69 19.14
N TYR A 259 -0.37 -9.08 18.12
CA TYR A 259 -0.58 -7.66 18.09
C TYR A 259 -1.62 -7.22 19.17
N PRO A 260 -1.27 -6.27 20.07
CA PRO A 260 -1.99 -6.06 21.34
C PRO A 260 -3.37 -5.40 21.25
N ASP A 261 -3.77 -4.82 20.11
CA ASP A 261 -5.10 -4.18 19.97
C ASP A 261 -6.14 -5.07 19.27
N GLU A 262 -5.79 -6.32 18.95
CA GLU A 262 -6.75 -7.23 18.36
C GLU A 262 -7.64 -7.82 19.44
N VAL A 263 -8.77 -7.15 19.69
CA VAL A 263 -9.88 -7.75 20.45
C VAL A 263 -10.18 -9.10 19.80
N VAL A 264 -9.77 -10.17 20.47
CA VAL A 264 -10.11 -11.53 20.07
C VAL A 264 -11.62 -11.56 20.05
N GLU A 265 -12.20 -11.92 18.90
CA GLU A 265 -13.62 -12.25 18.87
C GLU A 265 -13.77 -13.41 19.84
N THR A 266 -14.20 -13.12 21.08
CA THR A 266 -14.65 -14.16 21.97
C THR A 266 -15.74 -14.87 21.19
N THR A 267 -15.61 -16.18 21.04
CA THR A 267 -16.61 -17.04 20.41
C THR A 267 -17.84 -17.07 21.31
N GLY A 268 -18.51 -15.93 21.47
CA GLY A 268 -19.88 -15.88 21.93
C GLY A 268 -20.67 -16.65 20.89
N GLY A 269 -21.11 -17.84 21.27
CA GLY A 269 -21.95 -18.70 20.45
C GLY A 269 -23.31 -18.04 20.22
N THR A 270 -23.37 -17.05 19.34
CA THR A 270 -24.61 -16.69 18.67
C THR A 270 -24.74 -17.66 17.51
N SER A 271 -25.48 -18.74 17.76
CA SER A 271 -26.07 -19.56 16.71
C SER A 271 -26.72 -18.63 15.68
N LEU A 272 -26.25 -18.68 14.44
CA LEU A 272 -26.94 -18.04 13.33
C LEU A 272 -28.41 -18.50 13.35
N PRO A 273 -29.39 -17.60 13.22
CA PRO A 273 -30.77 -18.02 13.10
C PRO A 273 -30.86 -18.91 11.87
N THR A 274 -31.13 -20.19 12.08
CA THR A 274 -31.50 -21.12 11.01
C THR A 274 -32.83 -20.62 10.44
N SER A 275 -32.76 -20.10 9.21
CA SER A 275 -33.92 -19.79 8.38
C SER A 275 -34.64 -21.05 7.94
#